data_AF-A0A1G8ZTG3-F1
#
_entry.id   AF-A0A1G8ZTG3-F1
#
_cell.length_a   1.000
_cell.length_b   1.000
_cell.length_c   1.000
_cell.angle_alpha   90.00
_cell.angle_beta   90.00
_cell.angle_gamma   90.00
#
_symmetry.space_group_name_H-M   'P 1'
#
loop_
_entity.id
_entity.type
_entity.pdbx_description
1 polymer ?
#
loop_
_entity_poly.entity_id
_entity_poly.type
_entity_poly.pdbx_seq_one_letter_code
_entity_poly.pdbx_strand_id
1 'polypeptide(L)' 'MTPLSQTDAERFRKEAEECLELAEKAENPLDKEEWLRLAEDWLKLAQEVERSTRFSGDDPLPPFRTSLHANV' A
#
# COMPACT_ATOMS: atom_id res chain seq x y z
N MET A 1 10.60 -2.41 17.40
CA MET A 1 9.34 -3.00 16.90
C MET A 1 8.93 -2.14 15.73
N THR A 2 9.21 -2.61 14.51
CA THR A 2 9.00 -1.84 13.27
C THR A 2 7.52 -1.55 13.09
N PRO A 3 7.12 -0.32 12.71
CA PRO A 3 5.71 -0.01 12.46
C PRO A 3 5.23 -0.84 11.26
N LEU A 4 4.43 -1.86 11.56
CA LEU A 4 3.81 -2.87 10.67
C LEU A 4 2.81 -2.28 9.66
N SER A 5 3.01 -1.03 9.23
CA SER A 5 1.94 -0.25 8.61
C SER A 5 2.35 0.28 7.24
N GLN A 6 3.56 0.78 7.07
CA GLN A 6 3.98 1.35 5.78
C GLN A 6 4.66 0.31 4.89
N THR A 7 5.50 -0.57 5.49
CA THR A 7 6.13 -1.68 4.78
C THR A 7 5.14 -2.71 4.28
N ASP A 8 4.04 -2.94 4.99
CA ASP A 8 3.09 -4.01 4.70
C ASP A 8 2.30 -3.70 3.42
N ALA A 9 1.86 -2.46 3.22
CA ALA A 9 1.25 -2.02 1.96
C ALA A 9 2.22 -2.17 0.75
N GLU A 10 3.50 -1.85 0.94
CA GLU A 10 4.53 -2.07 -0.10
C GLU A 10 4.76 -3.56 -0.39
N ARG A 11 4.72 -4.42 0.63
CA ARG A 11 4.84 -5.87 0.45
C ARG A 11 3.65 -6.43 -0.33
N PHE A 12 2.44 -6.00 0.00
CA PHE A 12 1.22 -6.43 -0.69
C PHE A 12 1.19 -5.98 -2.15
N ARG A 13 1.66 -4.75 -2.47
CA ARG A 13 1.82 -4.34 -3.88
C ARG A 13 2.81 -5.20 -4.63
N LYS A 14 3.95 -5.54 -4.01
CA LYS A 14 4.93 -6.45 -4.59
C LYS A 14 4.39 -7.86 -4.82
N GLU A 15 3.64 -8.41 -3.86
CA GLU A 15 3.00 -9.72 -4.05
C GLU A 15 1.93 -9.68 -5.13
N ALA A 16 1.16 -8.59 -5.25
CA ALA A 16 0.20 -8.42 -6.34
C ALA A 16 0.88 -8.42 -7.72
N GLU A 17 2.02 -7.72 -7.86
CA GLU A 17 2.80 -7.73 -9.11
C GLU A 17 3.36 -9.11 -9.46
N GLU A 18 3.91 -9.83 -8.48
CA GLU A 18 4.35 -11.23 -8.66
C GLU A 18 3.19 -12.14 -9.06
N CYS A 19 2.02 -11.98 -8.43
CA CYS A 19 0.82 -12.74 -8.81
C CYS A 19 0.38 -12.46 -10.24
N LEU A 20 0.48 -11.21 -10.71
CA LEU A 20 0.18 -10.85 -12.10
C LEU A 20 1.19 -11.49 -13.07
N GLU A 21 2.48 -11.47 -12.74
CA GLU A 21 3.50 -12.16 -13.54
C GLU A 21 3.27 -13.68 -13.60
N LEU A 22 2.89 -14.29 -12.47
CA LEU A 22 2.53 -15.71 -12.40
C LEU A 22 1.25 -16.00 -13.18
N ALA A 23 0.27 -15.10 -13.17
CA ALA A 23 -0.94 -15.20 -13.98
C ALA A 23 -0.64 -15.13 -15.49
N GLU A 24 0.34 -14.32 -15.90
CA GLU A 24 0.79 -14.25 -17.29
C GLU A 24 1.60 -15.47 -17.72
N LYS A 25 2.40 -16.03 -16.82
CA LYS A 25 3.17 -17.27 -17.03
C LYS A 25 2.31 -18.54 -16.89
N ALA A 26 1.15 -18.45 -16.24
CA ALA A 26 0.23 -19.56 -16.08
C ALA A 26 -0.38 -19.94 -17.43
N GLU A 27 -0.02 -21.13 -17.90
CA GLU A 27 -0.57 -21.72 -19.13
C GLU A 27 -2.03 -22.16 -18.93
N ASN A 28 -2.43 -22.35 -17.67
CA ASN A 28 -3.75 -22.83 -17.30
C ASN A 28 -4.68 -21.64 -16.97
N PRO A 29 -5.83 -21.51 -17.65
CA PRO A 29 -6.73 -20.37 -17.47
C PRO A 29 -7.32 -20.30 -16.05
N LEU A 30 -7.51 -21.45 -15.41
CA LEU A 30 -7.98 -21.53 -14.04
C LEU A 30 -6.96 -20.94 -13.06
N ASP A 31 -5.70 -21.33 -13.17
CA ASP A 31 -4.61 -20.76 -12.37
C ASP A 31 -4.48 -19.25 -12.62
N LYS A 32 -4.59 -18.82 -13.88
CA LYS A 32 -4.56 -17.39 -14.23
C LYS A 32 -5.66 -16.59 -13.53
N GLU A 33 -6.90 -17.09 -13.48
CA GLU A 33 -8.01 -16.45 -12.77
C GLU A 33 -7.77 -16.42 -11.25
N GLU A 34 -7.23 -17.50 -10.68
CA GLU A 34 -6.89 -17.56 -9.25
C GLU A 34 -5.78 -16.55 -8.90
N TRP A 35 -4.72 -16.46 -9.71
CA TRP A 35 -3.64 -15.49 -9.55
C TRP A 35 -4.12 -14.04 -9.70
N LEU A 36 -5.04 -13.78 -10.66
CA LEU A 36 -5.67 -12.47 -10.82
C LEU A 36 -6.50 -12.07 -9.60
N ARG A 37 -7.31 -13.00 -9.06
CA ARG A 37 -8.07 -12.78 -7.82
C ARG A 37 -7.14 -12.52 -6.64
N LEU A 38 -6.04 -13.25 -6.54
CA LEU A 38 -5.05 -13.07 -5.48
C LEU A 38 -4.42 -11.67 -5.55
N ALA A 39 -4.03 -11.23 -6.75
CA ALA A 39 -3.49 -9.88 -6.97
C ALA A 39 -4.48 -8.77 -6.58
N GLU A 40 -5.76 -8.95 -6.89
CA GLU A 40 -6.82 -8.02 -6.47
C GLU A 40 -6.99 -7.98 -4.94
N ASP A 41 -6.91 -9.13 -4.28
CA ASP A 41 -7.04 -9.22 -2.82
C ASP A 41 -5.85 -8.53 -2.12
N TRP A 42 -4.64 -8.75 -2.63
CA TRP A 42 -3.45 -8.05 -2.16
C TRP A 42 -3.53 -6.53 -2.35
N LEU A 43 -4.06 -6.05 -3.48
CA LEU A 43 -4.29 -4.61 -3.69
C LEU A 43 -5.33 -4.04 -2.73
N LYS A 44 -6.41 -4.78 -2.43
CA LYS A 44 -7.41 -4.38 -1.43
C LYS A 44 -6.79 -4.31 -0.03
N LEU A 45 -6.00 -5.31 0.36
CA LEU A 45 -5.26 -5.32 1.62
C LEU A 45 -4.29 -4.15 1.72
N ALA A 46 -3.51 -3.87 0.67
CA ALA A 46 -2.62 -2.71 0.61
C ALA A 46 -3.39 -1.41 0.86
N GLN A 47 -4.53 -1.24 0.18
CA GLN A 47 -5.36 -0.04 0.29
C GLN A 47 -6.02 0.07 1.68
N GLU A 48 -6.39 -1.05 2.29
CA GLU A 48 -6.95 -1.11 3.64
C GLU A 48 -5.89 -0.83 4.71
N VAL A 49 -4.65 -1.29 4.49
CA VAL A 49 -3.50 -0.95 5.31
C VAL A 49 -3.21 0.54 5.19
N GLU A 50 -3.13 1.11 3.98
CA GLU A 50 -2.97 2.57 3.77
C GLU A 50 -4.11 3.37 4.44
N ARG A 51 -5.34 2.87 4.39
CA ARG A 51 -6.48 3.48 5.08
C ARG A 51 -6.31 3.41 6.61
N SER A 52 -5.81 2.29 7.11
CA SER A 52 -5.58 2.06 8.54
C SER A 52 -4.37 2.84 9.05
N THR A 53 -3.32 3.01 8.24
CA THR A 53 -2.16 3.86 8.58
C THR A 53 -2.59 5.32 8.69
N ARG A 54 -3.51 5.75 7.82
CA ARG A 54 -4.06 7.10 7.85
C ARG A 54 -4.92 7.38 9.09
N PHE A 55 -5.40 6.35 9.77
CA PHE A 55 -6.08 6.45 11.06
C PHE A 55 -5.14 6.30 12.28
N SER A 56 -3.91 5.86 12.06
CA SER A 56 -2.91 5.67 13.10
C SER A 56 -1.67 6.55 12.86
N GLY A 57 -1.87 7.86 12.96
CA GLY A 57 -0.90 8.71 13.65
C GLY A 57 0.43 9.07 12.97
N ASP A 58 0.51 9.09 11.64
CA ASP A 58 1.53 9.92 10.96
C ASP A 58 0.82 10.88 10.01
N ASP A 59 0.10 11.83 10.62
CA ASP A 59 -0.17 13.12 9.99
C ASP A 59 1.13 13.92 10.18
N PRO A 60 2.04 14.02 9.18
CA PRO A 60 3.04 15.05 9.24
C PRO A 60 2.28 16.36 9.21
N LEU A 61 2.26 17.04 10.37
CA LEU A 61 1.77 18.40 10.53
C LEU A 61 2.03 19.16 9.23
N PRO A 62 1.03 19.82 8.63
CA PRO A 62 1.31 20.70 7.51
C PRO A 62 2.43 21.64 7.98
N PRO A 63 3.50 21.87 7.19
CA PRO A 63 4.48 22.84 7.59
C PRO A 63 3.70 24.14 7.70
N PHE A 64 3.53 24.65 8.92
CA PHE A 64 3.03 25.99 9.18
C PHE A 64 4.03 26.96 8.55
N ARG A 65 3.91 27.13 7.23
CA ARG A 65 4.55 28.17 6.46
C ARG A 65 3.60 29.34 6.46
N THR A 66 3.86 30.24 7.39
CA THR A 66 3.90 31.71 7.20
C THR A 66 4.49 32.27 8.51
N SER A 67 5.82 32.34 8.63
CA SER A 67 6.55 33.61 8.53
C SER A 67 5.72 34.85 8.90
N LEU A 68 5.87 35.35 10.13
CA LEU A 68 6.30 36.73 10.42
C LEU A 68 6.43 36.91 11.95
N HIS A 69 7.62 36.65 12.50
CA HIS A 69 7.99 37.24 13.79
C HIS A 69 8.35 38.70 13.49
N ALA A 70 7.34 39.58 13.51
CA ALA A 70 7.56 41.01 13.60
C ALA A 70 8.10 41.29 15.01
N ASN A 71 9.41 41.47 15.10
CA ASN A 71 10.11 41.89 16.30
C ASN A 71 9.64 43.32 16.63
N VAL A 72 8.94 43.47 17.77
CA VAL A 72 8.66 44.76 18.42
C VAL A 72 9.84 45.15 19.30
#